data_AF-A0A963D4G9-F1
#
_entry.id   AF-A0A963D4G9-F1
#
_cell.length_a   1.000
_cell.length_b   1.000
_cell.length_c   1.000
_cell.angle_alpha   90.00
_cell.angle_beta   90.00
_cell.angle_gamma   90.00
#
_symmetry.space_group_name_H-M   'P 1'
#
loop_
_entity.id
_entity.type
_entity.pdbx_description
1 polymer ?
#
loop_
_entity_poly.entity_id
_entity_poly.type
_entity_poly.pdbx_seq_one_letter_code
_entity_poly.pdbx_strand_id
1 'polypeptide(L)'
;QIGKQVEYCLAQGWAVALEFTDDPHPRNTYWQMWGLPMFDLKDPAGVLQELNACRDANPEHYIRINAFDATKGWETVRLSFIVQRPSAEPGFRLKREECAGRNLRYTLESYAVARQPEGRRYPD
;
A
#
# COMPACT_ATOMS: atom_id res chain seq x y z
N GLN A 1 16.41 -8.11 1.87
CA GLN A 1 15.49 -8.19 3.04
C GLN A 1 14.07 -8.54 2.61
N ILE A 2 13.46 -7.81 1.66
CA ILE A 2 12.12 -8.10 1.13
C ILE A 2 11.99 -9.55 0.65
N GLY A 3 12.96 -10.04 -0.14
CA GLY A 3 12.95 -11.42 -0.63
C GLY A 3 12.82 -12.49 0.46
N LYS A 4 13.42 -12.28 1.64
CA LYS A 4 13.29 -13.21 2.78
C LYS A 4 11.89 -13.17 3.42
N GLN A 5 11.24 -12.01 3.43
CA GLN A 5 9.86 -11.90 3.92
C GLN A 5 8.89 -12.58 2.94
N VAL A 6 9.11 -12.42 1.64
CA VAL A 6 8.36 -13.12 0.60
C VAL A 6 8.56 -14.63 0.71
N GLU A 7 9.81 -15.09 0.82
CA GLU A 7 10.14 -16.50 1.01
C GLU A 7 9.41 -17.10 2.22
N TYR A 8 9.37 -16.36 3.34
CA TYR A 8 8.58 -16.76 4.50
C TYR A 8 7.08 -16.88 4.17
N CYS A 9 6.47 -15.90 3.51
CA CYS A 9 5.05 -15.95 3.13
C CYS A 9 4.74 -17.15 2.22
N LEU A 10 5.59 -17.40 1.21
CA LEU A 10 5.42 -18.53 0.29
C LEU A 10 5.60 -19.88 1.00
N ALA A 11 6.54 -19.98 1.95
CA ALA A 11 6.70 -21.17 2.78
C ALA A 11 5.50 -21.46 3.69
N GLN A 12 4.71 -20.44 4.06
CA GLN A 12 3.43 -20.60 4.77
C GLN A 12 2.25 -20.93 3.83
N GLY A 13 2.46 -20.94 2.51
CA GLY A 13 1.40 -21.14 1.52
C GLY A 13 0.48 -19.93 1.34
N TRP A 14 0.92 -18.73 1.70
CA TRP A 14 0.14 -17.51 1.55
C TRP A 14 0.31 -16.91 0.15
N ALA A 15 -0.80 -16.45 -0.45
CA ALA A 15 -0.78 -15.79 -1.74
C ALA A 15 -0.26 -14.35 -1.59
N VAL A 16 0.75 -13.99 -2.38
CA VAL A 16 1.38 -12.66 -2.30
C VAL A 16 0.81 -11.74 -3.37
N ALA A 17 0.48 -10.50 -3.00
CA ALA A 17 -0.01 -9.47 -3.90
C ALA A 17 0.78 -8.16 -3.73
N LEU A 18 0.87 -7.40 -4.82
CA LEU A 18 1.46 -6.08 -4.86
C LEU A 18 0.35 -5.05 -5.06
N GLU A 19 0.40 -3.98 -4.29
CA GLU A 19 -0.52 -2.87 -4.41
C GLU A 19 0.24 -1.55 -4.29
N PHE A 20 -0.22 -0.53 -4.99
CA PHE A 20 0.40 0.79 -5.01
C PHE A 20 -0.63 1.90 -4.86
N THR A 21 -0.22 3.06 -4.37
CA THR A 21 -1.07 4.25 -4.31
C THR A 21 -0.23 5.51 -4.15
N ASP A 22 -0.80 6.65 -4.54
CA ASP A 22 -0.31 7.98 -4.20
C ASP A 22 -1.25 8.75 -3.24
N ASP A 23 -2.33 8.12 -2.76
CA ASP A 23 -3.14 8.62 -1.64
C ASP A 23 -2.77 7.91 -0.33
N PRO A 24 -1.99 8.56 0.56
CA PRO A 24 -1.52 7.94 1.80
C PRO A 24 -2.58 7.96 2.92
N HIS A 25 -3.81 8.44 2.66
CA HIS A 25 -4.83 8.61 3.69
C HIS A 25 -5.04 7.30 4.48
N PRO A 26 -5.07 7.33 5.83
CA PRO A 26 -5.11 6.11 6.65
C PRO A 26 -6.41 5.31 6.50
N ARG A 27 -7.42 5.89 5.86
CA ARG A 27 -8.69 5.21 5.51
C ARG A 27 -8.80 4.85 4.03
N ASN A 28 -7.76 5.10 3.24
CA ASN A 28 -7.65 4.56 1.89
C ASN A 28 -7.30 3.07 1.97
N THR A 29 -8.34 2.25 2.13
CA THR A 29 -8.19 0.79 2.31
C THR A 29 -7.77 0.10 1.02
N TYR A 30 -8.33 0.54 -0.11
CA TYR A 30 -8.16 -0.11 -1.42
C TYR A 30 -7.13 0.65 -2.25
N TRP A 31 -5.93 0.09 -2.29
CA TRP A 31 -4.87 0.56 -3.17
C TRP A 31 -5.03 -0.10 -4.55
N GLN A 32 -4.40 0.48 -5.55
CA GLN A 32 -4.40 -0.04 -6.90
C GLN A 32 -3.66 -1.38 -6.95
N MET A 33 -4.29 -2.42 -7.49
CA MET A 33 -3.66 -3.74 -7.63
C MET A 33 -2.63 -3.73 -8.76
N TRP A 34 -1.44 -4.28 -8.50
CA TRP A 34 -0.49 -4.61 -9.55
C TRP A 34 -0.71 -6.04 -10.02
N GLY A 35 -1.52 -6.20 -11.07
CA GLY A 35 -1.92 -7.50 -11.57
C GLY A 35 -2.81 -8.28 -10.59
N LEU A 36 -2.77 -9.61 -10.69
CA LEU A 36 -3.49 -10.51 -9.80
C LEU A 36 -2.58 -11.01 -8.67
N PRO A 37 -3.11 -11.37 -7.50
CA PRO A 37 -2.34 -12.08 -6.48
C PRO A 37 -1.68 -13.34 -7.06
N MET A 38 -0.44 -13.58 -6.68
CA MET A 38 0.39 -14.68 -7.20
C MET A 38 0.09 -15.98 -6.44
N PHE A 39 -1.08 -16.57 -6.70
CA PHE A 39 -1.60 -17.74 -5.96
C PHE A 39 -0.72 -19.00 -6.08
N ASP A 40 -0.21 -19.30 -7.27
CA ASP A 40 0.52 -20.55 -7.56
C ASP A 40 2.05 -20.38 -7.59
N LEU A 41 2.54 -19.18 -7.28
CA LEU A 41 3.97 -18.88 -7.36
C LEU A 41 4.71 -19.48 -6.16
N LYS A 42 5.78 -20.24 -6.42
CA LYS A 42 6.61 -20.86 -5.38
C LYS A 42 8.00 -20.25 -5.23
N ASP A 43 8.43 -19.47 -6.21
CA ASP A 43 9.75 -18.82 -6.22
C ASP A 43 9.63 -17.33 -5.84
N PRO A 44 10.27 -16.89 -4.74
CA PRO A 44 10.35 -15.48 -4.37
C PRO A 44 10.89 -14.57 -5.48
N ALA A 45 11.73 -15.08 -6.38
CA ALA A 45 12.29 -14.29 -7.48
C ALA A 45 11.20 -13.72 -8.41
N GLY A 46 10.12 -14.48 -8.66
CA GLY A 46 8.99 -14.01 -9.47
C GLY A 46 8.29 -12.81 -8.84
N VAL A 47 8.06 -12.83 -7.52
CA VAL A 47 7.47 -11.69 -6.79
C VAL A 47 8.38 -10.47 -6.86
N LEU A 48 9.69 -10.67 -6.72
CA LEU A 48 10.66 -9.56 -6.78
C LEU A 48 10.78 -8.96 -8.18
N GLN A 49 10.60 -9.77 -9.22
CA GLN A 49 10.54 -9.28 -10.60
C GLN A 49 9.32 -8.38 -10.82
N GLU A 50 8.14 -8.82 -10.40
CA GLU A 50 6.92 -8.01 -10.46
C GLU A 50 7.02 -6.74 -9.60
N LEU A 51 7.65 -6.85 -8.43
CA LEU A 51 7.92 -5.69 -7.60
C LEU A 51 8.78 -4.67 -8.34
N ASN A 52 9.87 -5.08 -8.97
CA ASN A 52 10.74 -4.16 -9.70
C ASN A 52 9.99 -3.52 -10.89
N ALA A 53 9.20 -4.28 -11.65
CA ALA A 53 8.37 -3.73 -12.71
C ALA A 53 7.35 -2.70 -12.19
N CYS A 54 6.74 -2.96 -11.03
CA CYS A 54 5.83 -2.03 -10.38
C CYS A 54 6.54 -0.75 -9.91
N ARG A 55 7.78 -0.86 -9.40
CA ARG A 55 8.61 0.30 -9.03
C ARG A 55 8.96 1.15 -10.24
N ASP A 56 9.39 0.51 -11.33
CA ASP A 56 9.78 1.20 -12.56
C ASP A 56 8.60 1.95 -13.19
N ALA A 57 7.39 1.39 -13.10
CA ALA A 57 6.17 2.04 -13.58
C ALA A 57 5.63 3.12 -12.63
N ASN A 58 5.93 3.05 -11.33
CA ASN A 58 5.37 3.93 -10.30
C ASN A 58 6.45 4.42 -9.31
N PRO A 59 7.47 5.18 -9.75
CA PRO A 59 8.67 5.47 -8.96
C PRO A 59 8.38 6.22 -7.65
N GLU A 60 7.50 7.21 -7.68
CA GLU A 60 7.16 8.02 -6.50
C GLU A 60 5.82 7.62 -5.84
N HIS A 61 5.39 6.37 -6.01
CA HIS A 61 4.21 5.84 -5.32
C HIS A 61 4.61 5.06 -4.07
N TYR A 62 3.68 4.99 -3.11
CA TYR A 62 3.74 3.95 -2.09
C TYR A 62 3.45 2.61 -2.74
N ILE A 63 4.27 1.61 -2.44
CA ILE A 63 4.02 0.22 -2.83
C ILE A 63 4.04 -0.62 -1.56
N ARG A 64 3.06 -1.51 -1.41
CA ARG A 64 3.00 -2.50 -0.33
C ARG A 64 2.94 -3.91 -0.88
N ILE A 65 3.48 -4.83 -0.10
CA ILE A 65 3.27 -6.27 -0.28
C ILE A 65 2.23 -6.70 0.74
N ASN A 66 1.23 -7.44 0.27
CA ASN A 66 0.24 -8.13 1.08
C ASN A 66 0.40 -9.64 0.92
N ALA A 67 0.23 -10.40 1.99
CA ALA A 67 0.18 -11.86 1.97
C ALA A 67 -1.15 -12.35 2.55
N PHE A 68 -1.92 -13.07 1.73
CA PHE A 68 -3.26 -13.55 2.03
C PHE A 68 -3.25 -15.03 2.40
N ASP A 69 -3.90 -15.36 3.51
CA ASP A 69 -4.08 -16.73 3.99
C ASP A 69 -5.53 -17.15 3.78
N ALA A 70 -5.75 -18.05 2.82
CA ALA A 70 -7.06 -18.58 2.47
C ALA A 70 -7.49 -19.75 3.38
N THR A 71 -6.73 -20.08 4.41
CA THR A 71 -7.12 -21.13 5.37
C THR A 71 -8.43 -20.75 6.05
N LYS A 72 -9.36 -21.70 6.08
CA LYS A 72 -10.68 -21.55 6.71
C LYS A 72 -10.53 -21.02 8.14
N GLY A 73 -11.28 -19.95 8.45
CA GLY A 73 -11.24 -19.28 9.75
C GLY A 73 -10.22 -18.13 9.85
N TRP A 74 -9.35 -17.97 8.85
CA TRP A 74 -8.53 -16.76 8.69
C TRP A 74 -9.02 -15.90 7.52
N GLU A 75 -8.95 -16.43 6.29
CA GLU A 75 -9.56 -15.85 5.07
C GLU A 75 -9.24 -14.34 4.85
N THR A 76 -8.03 -13.91 5.24
CA THR A 76 -7.62 -12.49 5.21
C THR A 76 -6.11 -12.32 5.14
N VAL A 77 -5.64 -11.07 5.13
CA VAL A 77 -4.23 -10.70 5.13
C VAL A 77 -3.56 -11.13 6.44
N ARG A 78 -2.42 -11.82 6.34
CA ARG A 78 -1.53 -12.15 7.46
C ARG A 78 -0.44 -11.13 7.67
N LEU A 79 0.03 -10.54 6.58
CA LEU A 79 1.16 -9.63 6.57
C LEU A 79 0.94 -8.54 5.53
N SER A 80 1.19 -7.29 5.93
CA SER A 80 1.17 -6.13 5.04
C SER A 80 2.33 -5.21 5.43
N PHE A 81 3.19 -4.86 4.47
CA PHE A 81 4.29 -3.93 4.72
C PHE A 81 4.65 -3.11 3.49
N ILE A 82 5.10 -1.88 3.74
CA ILE A 82 5.54 -0.95 2.69
C ILE A 82 6.92 -1.37 2.17
N VAL A 83 7.07 -1.39 0.85
CA VAL A 83 8.30 -1.72 0.12
C VAL A 83 8.84 -0.58 -0.73
N GLN A 84 8.04 0.47 -0.94
CA GLN A 84 8.45 1.73 -1.54
C GLN A 84 7.63 2.88 -0.94
N ARG A 85 8.24 4.05 -0.84
CA ARG A 85 7.57 5.31 -0.47
C ARG A 85 8.13 6.43 -1.35
N PRO A 86 7.38 7.52 -1.56
CA PRO A 86 7.91 8.73 -2.18
C PRO A 86 9.15 9.25 -1.44
N SER A 87 10.03 9.91 -2.18
CA SER A 87 11.24 10.53 -1.65
C SER A 87 10.95 11.60 -0.57
N ALA A 88 9.84 12.33 -0.72
CA ALA A 88 9.37 13.33 0.22
C ALA A 88 7.84 13.23 0.44
N GLU A 89 7.44 12.83 1.64
CA GLU A 89 6.03 12.79 2.06
C GLU A 89 5.68 14.05 2.89
N PRO A 90 4.82 14.97 2.38
CA PRO A 90 4.43 16.18 3.10
C PRO A 90 3.49 15.91 4.29
N GLY A 91 2.85 14.73 4.34
CA GLY A 91 1.98 14.31 5.42
C GLY A 91 0.57 14.87 5.32
N PHE A 92 -0.01 15.18 6.48
CA PHE A 92 -1.42 15.52 6.61
C PHE A 92 -1.64 16.80 7.41
N ARG A 93 -2.74 17.48 7.13
CA ARG A 93 -3.33 18.45 8.05
C ARG A 93 -4.55 17.86 8.76
N LEU A 94 -4.69 18.18 10.04
CA LEU A 94 -5.91 17.91 10.80
C LEU A 94 -6.83 19.12 10.72
N LYS A 95 -7.83 19.06 9.84
CA LYS A 95 -8.89 20.07 9.74
C LYS A 95 -9.83 19.93 10.93
N ARG A 96 -10.17 21.06 11.55
CA ARG A 96 -11.04 21.14 12.73
C ARG A 96 -12.22 22.05 12.39
N GLU A 97 -13.42 21.51 12.44
CA GLU A 97 -14.66 22.25 12.25
C GLU A 97 -15.39 22.37 13.59
N GLU A 98 -15.66 23.61 14.02
CA GLU A 98 -16.46 23.86 15.22
C GLU A 98 -17.91 23.42 14.98
N CYS A 99 -18.44 22.65 15.91
CA CYS A 99 -19.81 22.14 15.87
C CYS A 99 -20.58 22.62 17.11
N ALA A 100 -21.84 22.18 17.25
CA ALA A 100 -22.67 22.53 18.41
C ALA A 100 -21.95 22.25 19.75
N GLY A 101 -21.95 23.27 20.61
CA GLY A 101 -21.29 23.24 21.91
C GLY A 101 -19.76 23.31 21.79
N ARG A 102 -19.08 22.34 22.39
CA ARG A 102 -17.60 22.24 22.42
C ARG A 102 -17.06 21.11 21.53
N ASN A 103 -17.90 20.62 20.62
CA ASN A 103 -17.54 19.52 19.73
C ASN A 103 -16.70 20.02 18.56
N LEU A 104 -15.71 19.21 18.17
CA LEU A 104 -14.92 19.40 16.95
C LEU A 104 -15.14 18.21 16.03
N ARG A 105 -15.47 18.48 14.77
CA ARG A 105 -15.44 17.47 13.71
C ARG A 105 -14.09 17.53 13.02
N TYR A 106 -13.46 16.36 12.90
CA TYR A 106 -12.13 16.22 12.33
C TYR A 106 -12.19 15.67 10.92
N THR A 107 -11.34 16.23 10.05
CA THR A 107 -11.02 15.63 8.75
C THR A 107 -9.50 15.61 8.61
N LEU A 108 -8.95 14.45 8.27
CA LEU A 108 -7.55 14.34 7.93
C LEU A 108 -7.41 14.53 6.42
N GLU A 109 -6.61 15.51 6.00
CA GLU A 109 -6.42 15.82 4.58
C GLU A 109 -4.94 15.66 4.22
N SER A 110 -4.63 14.84 3.22
CA SER A 110 -3.27 14.69 2.68
C SER A 110 -2.90 15.95 1.90
N TYR A 111 -1.70 16.49 2.14
CA TYR A 111 -1.19 17.61 1.37
C TYR A 111 -0.93 17.24 -0.10
N ALA A 112 -0.47 16.00 -0.35
CA ALA A 112 -0.19 15.51 -1.69
C ALA A 112 -1.48 15.42 -2.53
N VAL A 113 -2.52 14.80 -1.96
CA VAL A 113 -3.84 14.63 -2.60
C VAL A 113 -4.55 15.96 -2.82
N ALA A 114 -4.44 16.90 -1.87
CA ALA A 114 -5.09 18.20 -1.99
C ALA A 114 -4.45 19.11 -3.06
N ARG A 115 -3.18 18.87 -3.41
CA ARG A 115 -2.41 19.73 -4.33
C ARG A 115 -2.51 19.30 -5.79
N GLN A 116 -2.54 18.00 -6.05
CA GLN A 116 -2.44 17.44 -7.41
C GLN A 116 -3.37 16.23 -7.59
N PRO A 117 -3.83 15.97 -8.82
CA PRO A 117 -4.58 14.75 -9.13
C PRO A 117 -3.70 13.50 -9.01
N GLU A 118 -4.35 12.33 -8.99
CA GLU A 118 -3.70 11.02 -9.03
C GLU A 118 -2.67 10.92 -10.16
N GLY A 119 -1.55 10.25 -9.88
CA GLY A 119 -0.40 10.10 -10.78
C GLY A 119 0.53 11.32 -10.83
N ARG A 120 0.21 12.41 -10.12
CA ARG A 120 1.03 13.64 -10.05
C ARG A 120 1.21 14.19 -8.63
N ARG A 121 0.87 13.39 -7.60
CA ARG A 121 0.85 13.84 -6.20
C ARG A 121 2.24 14.00 -5.59
N TYR A 122 3.20 13.21 -6.06
CA TYR A 122 4.61 13.29 -5.68
C TYR A 122 5.45 13.65 -6.92
N PRO A 123 6.46 14.52 -6.78
CA PRO A 123 7.35 14.87 -7.88
C PRO A 123 8.37 13.75 -8.13
N ASP A 124 8.56 13.39 -9.41
CA ASP A 124 9.63 12.50 -9.88
C ASP A 124 11.05 13.02 -9.58
#